data_AF-A0A0P1KM97-F1
#
_entry.id   AF-A0A0P1KM97-F1
#
_cell.length_a   1.000
_cell.length_b   1.000
_cell.length_c   1.000
_cell.angle_alpha   90.00
_cell.angle_beta   90.00
_cell.angle_gamma   90.00
#
_symmetry.space_group_name_H-M   'P 1'
#
loop_
_entity.id
_entity.type
_entity.pdbx_description
1 polymer ?
#
loop_
_entity_poly.entity_id
_entity_poly.type
_entity_poly.pdbx_seq_one_letter_code
_entity_poly.pdbx_strand_id
1 'polypeptide(L)'
;MYTTLIALAAACSQAAAANSYNNLHNHEQAKREGKSVQGKPVTHLFRRGGTCAFPNHDGMVSVQSSGQNGGWAMSWDQPCSYGSWCPYACAPGQLSGQWDPDATSYTYPQSQYGGLYCDENGELQKPNPQNDYCYDGKGTVVAKNSAGSGVAFCQTVLPGNEEMLIPTFVDGGSEEVLAVPGTEYWAGTASHFYINAPGTSVEDGCKWGSSSSPQGNWAPYVAGANMDDSKNTYVKIGWNPVYLEDSCPFKNDMPSFGIRIACDDESQCLGLPCEIDPAKQSVNEVSGGGSAGAGNGQFCVVTAKNGAKAKIEVFQSESKAKRDVSHHRHNPASTRTTIAKVMTA
;
A
#
# COMPACT_ATOMS: atom_id res chain seq x y z
N MET A 1 11.71 35.60 -5.47
CA MET A 1 10.61 35.90 -4.53
C MET A 1 9.37 35.29 -5.13
N TYR A 2 8.76 34.21 -4.65
CA TYR A 2 8.54 33.79 -3.28
C TYR A 2 8.72 32.27 -3.14
N THR A 3 9.33 31.87 -2.02
CA THR A 3 9.40 30.49 -1.52
C THR A 3 8.24 30.34 -0.54
N THR A 4 7.47 29.26 -0.61
CA THR A 4 6.47 28.96 0.43
C THR A 4 6.69 27.53 0.92
N LEU A 5 7.41 27.43 2.05
CA LEU A 5 7.43 26.26 2.90
C LEU A 5 6.10 26.19 3.67
N ILE A 6 5.50 25.00 3.76
CA ILE A 6 4.38 24.74 4.67
C ILE A 6 4.88 23.77 5.75
N ALA A 7 4.88 24.25 6.99
CA ALA A 7 5.20 23.48 8.19
C ALA A 7 3.90 22.93 8.83
N LEU A 8 3.93 21.68 9.31
CA LEU A 8 2.88 21.09 10.13
C LEU A 8 3.10 21.43 11.61
N ALA A 9 2.02 21.82 12.30
CA ALA A 9 1.99 21.94 13.77
C ALA A 9 0.76 21.22 14.34
N ALA A 10 1.00 20.41 15.38
CA ALA A 10 0.05 19.54 16.07
C ALA A 10 -0.73 20.26 17.19
N ALA A 11 -1.95 19.82 17.46
CA ALA A 11 -2.74 20.26 18.62
C ALA A 11 -3.21 19.06 19.47
N CYS A 12 -2.92 19.09 20.76
CA CYS A 12 -3.39 18.15 21.79
C CYS A 12 -4.82 18.47 22.24
N SER A 13 -5.58 17.46 22.67
CA SER A 13 -6.85 17.63 23.41
C SER A 13 -6.90 16.65 24.58
N GLN A 14 -7.35 17.12 25.75
CA GLN A 14 -7.56 16.35 26.98
C GLN A 14 -9.02 15.93 27.15
N ALA A 15 -9.21 14.76 27.78
CA ALA A 15 -10.48 14.08 28.02
C ALA A 15 -11.19 14.48 29.33
N ALA A 16 -12.49 14.16 29.45
CA ALA A 16 -13.15 13.77 30.70
C ALA A 16 -14.45 12.96 30.44
N ALA A 17 -14.67 11.93 31.26
CA ALA A 17 -15.65 10.84 31.12
C ALA A 17 -16.96 11.05 31.91
N ALA A 18 -18.00 10.23 31.64
CA ALA A 18 -18.84 9.57 32.68
C ALA A 18 -19.87 8.56 32.11
N ASN A 19 -19.98 7.42 32.81
CA ASN A 19 -20.88 6.27 32.65
C ASN A 19 -22.39 6.57 32.75
N SER A 20 -23.25 5.73 32.14
CA SER A 20 -24.18 4.84 32.90
C SER A 20 -25.06 3.97 31.99
N TYR A 21 -24.97 2.65 32.19
CA TYR A 21 -25.86 1.61 31.69
C TYR A 21 -27.19 1.66 32.47
N ASN A 22 -28.31 1.92 31.79
CA ASN A 22 -29.68 1.47 32.11
C ASN A 22 -30.65 2.30 31.26
N ASN A 23 -31.35 1.68 30.28
CA ASN A 23 -32.68 2.10 29.76
C ASN A 23 -32.98 1.38 28.43
N LEU A 24 -33.36 0.10 28.48
CA LEU A 24 -33.82 -0.66 27.30
C LEU A 24 -35.34 -0.58 27.07
N HIS A 25 -36.08 0.23 27.83
CA HIS A 25 -37.56 0.32 27.71
C HIS A 25 -38.12 1.67 27.23
N ASN A 26 -37.30 2.66 26.90
CA ASN A 26 -37.78 4.00 26.47
C ASN A 26 -37.77 4.24 24.95
N HIS A 27 -37.27 3.29 24.16
CA HIS A 27 -37.05 3.48 22.71
C HIS A 27 -38.35 3.55 21.89
N GLU A 28 -39.33 2.68 22.18
CA GLU A 28 -40.58 2.65 21.41
C GLU A 28 -41.50 3.83 21.73
N GLN A 29 -41.45 4.33 22.98
CA GLN A 29 -42.28 5.45 23.41
C GLN A 29 -41.77 6.79 22.82
N ALA A 30 -40.46 7.00 22.79
CA ALA A 30 -39.87 8.21 22.18
C ALA A 30 -40.14 8.31 20.66
N LYS A 31 -40.21 7.17 19.97
CA LYS A 31 -40.53 7.09 18.52
C LYS A 31 -41.99 7.46 18.23
N ARG A 32 -42.93 7.13 19.12
CA ARG A 32 -44.35 7.50 18.98
C ARG A 32 -44.64 8.96 19.31
N GLU A 33 -43.83 9.56 20.20
CA GLU A 33 -44.10 10.90 20.74
C GLU A 33 -43.43 12.05 19.95
N GLY A 34 -42.68 11.76 18.88
CA GLY A 34 -42.13 12.79 17.97
C GLY A 34 -41.26 13.84 18.68
N LYS A 35 -40.62 13.48 19.78
CA LYS A 35 -39.87 14.43 20.62
C LYS A 35 -38.59 14.88 19.92
N SER A 36 -38.33 16.18 19.97
CA SER A 36 -37.15 16.86 19.44
C SER A 36 -36.36 17.50 20.58
N VAL A 37 -35.05 17.39 20.57
CA VAL A 37 -34.16 18.13 21.49
C VAL A 37 -33.33 19.08 20.63
N GLN A 38 -33.36 20.38 20.94
CA GLN A 38 -32.73 21.44 20.14
C GLN A 38 -33.12 21.41 18.63
N GLY A 39 -34.39 21.14 18.34
CA GLY A 39 -34.90 21.12 16.96
C GLY A 39 -34.50 19.90 16.13
N LYS A 40 -33.77 18.93 16.71
CA LYS A 40 -33.44 17.66 16.05
C LYS A 40 -34.23 16.49 16.65
N PRO A 41 -34.74 15.55 15.83
CA PRO A 41 -35.43 14.37 16.33
C PRO A 41 -34.52 13.56 17.27
N VAL A 42 -35.09 13.05 18.36
CA VAL A 42 -34.37 12.25 19.38
C VAL A 42 -33.72 10.98 18.79
N THR A 43 -34.13 10.53 17.62
CA THR A 43 -33.51 9.42 16.87
C THR A 43 -32.03 9.66 16.55
N HIS A 44 -31.59 10.91 16.38
CA HIS A 44 -30.18 11.23 16.14
C HIS A 44 -29.29 11.08 17.39
N LEU A 45 -29.86 11.13 18.59
CA LEU A 45 -29.11 11.05 19.85
C LEU A 45 -28.80 9.60 20.29
N PHE A 46 -29.40 8.61 19.63
CA PHE A 46 -29.26 7.19 19.96
C PHE A 46 -28.80 6.32 18.79
N ARG A 47 -28.21 6.92 17.74
CA ARG A 47 -27.55 6.12 16.70
C ARG A 47 -26.44 5.31 17.37
N ARG A 48 -26.63 3.99 17.42
CA ARG A 48 -25.60 3.06 17.91
C ARG A 48 -24.40 3.21 16.97
N GLY A 49 -23.22 3.39 17.53
CA GLY A 49 -21.99 3.23 16.75
C GLY A 49 -22.00 1.88 16.04
N GLY A 50 -21.46 1.84 14.83
CA GLY A 50 -21.42 0.66 13.99
C GLY A 50 -20.36 0.79 12.90
N THR A 51 -20.19 -0.28 12.14
CA THR A 51 -19.17 -0.39 11.09
C THR A 51 -19.76 -0.97 9.82
N CYS A 52 -19.29 -0.52 8.65
CA CYS A 52 -19.60 -1.19 7.39
C CYS A 52 -18.64 -2.36 7.14
N ALA A 53 -19.20 -3.51 6.77
CA ALA A 53 -18.42 -4.68 6.39
C ALA A 53 -17.75 -4.46 5.01
N PHE A 54 -16.55 -4.99 4.85
CA PHE A 54 -15.87 -4.96 3.55
C PHE A 54 -16.65 -5.80 2.53
N PRO A 55 -17.05 -5.22 1.39
CA PRO A 55 -17.93 -5.89 0.42
C PRO A 55 -17.30 -7.07 -0.32
N ASN A 56 -15.99 -7.06 -0.55
CA ASN A 56 -15.24 -8.07 -1.30
C ASN A 56 -15.91 -8.49 -2.65
N HIS A 57 -16.32 -7.50 -3.44
CA HIS A 57 -16.91 -7.70 -4.78
C HIS A 57 -16.39 -6.62 -5.75
N ASP A 58 -16.78 -6.70 -7.03
CA ASP A 58 -16.44 -5.71 -8.07
C ASP A 58 -14.94 -5.38 -8.19
N GLY A 59 -14.10 -6.40 -8.08
CA GLY A 59 -12.64 -6.28 -8.21
C GLY A 59 -11.93 -5.79 -6.94
N MET A 60 -12.68 -5.45 -5.88
CA MET A 60 -12.10 -5.09 -4.59
C MET A 60 -11.47 -6.32 -3.93
N VAL A 61 -10.28 -6.14 -3.37
CA VAL A 61 -9.54 -7.19 -2.66
C VAL A 61 -9.27 -6.76 -1.22
N SER A 62 -9.30 -7.72 -0.30
CA SER A 62 -8.98 -7.45 1.11
C SER A 62 -7.47 -7.34 1.32
N VAL A 63 -6.99 -6.33 2.05
CA VAL A 63 -5.56 -6.23 2.42
C VAL A 63 -5.20 -7.04 3.65
N GLN A 64 -5.96 -6.90 4.74
CA GLN A 64 -5.76 -7.58 6.02
C GLN A 64 -7.14 -7.83 6.63
N SER A 65 -7.57 -9.08 6.72
CA SER A 65 -8.95 -9.41 7.12
C SER A 65 -9.12 -9.76 8.60
N SER A 66 -8.02 -10.01 9.32
CA SER A 66 -8.04 -10.43 10.72
C SER A 66 -8.05 -9.27 11.74
N GLY A 67 -7.88 -8.03 11.28
CA GLY A 67 -7.89 -6.81 12.09
C GLY A 67 -9.28 -6.17 12.22
N GLN A 68 -9.34 -5.03 12.90
CA GLN A 68 -10.57 -4.21 12.97
C GLN A 68 -10.91 -3.57 11.62
N ASN A 69 -9.91 -3.37 10.75
CA ASN A 69 -10.12 -2.94 9.37
C ASN A 69 -10.88 -3.97 8.53
N GLY A 70 -10.94 -5.25 8.93
CA GLY A 70 -11.85 -6.24 8.32
C GLY A 70 -11.73 -6.38 6.80
N GLY A 71 -10.56 -6.11 6.22
CA GLY A 71 -10.28 -6.14 4.79
C GLY A 71 -10.19 -4.77 4.10
N TRP A 72 -10.68 -3.70 4.72
CA TRP A 72 -10.50 -2.33 4.22
C TRP A 72 -9.02 -1.94 4.17
N ALA A 73 -8.64 -1.08 3.23
CA ALA A 73 -7.30 -0.52 3.11
C ALA A 73 -7.10 0.61 4.15
N MET A 74 -7.22 0.24 5.41
CA MET A 74 -7.15 1.09 6.60
C MET A 74 -6.22 0.44 7.62
N SER A 75 -5.73 1.21 8.59
CA SER A 75 -4.85 0.71 9.64
C SER A 75 -5.46 -0.52 10.33
N TRP A 76 -4.65 -1.48 10.75
CA TRP A 76 -5.11 -2.76 11.32
C TRP A 76 -6.19 -2.61 12.42
N ASP A 77 -6.07 -1.58 13.26
CA ASP A 77 -6.95 -1.26 14.37
C ASP A 77 -8.02 -0.22 14.04
N GLN A 78 -8.14 0.18 12.77
CA GLN A 78 -9.09 1.18 12.29
C GLN A 78 -10.29 0.53 11.58
N PRO A 79 -11.48 0.50 12.21
CA PRO A 79 -12.68 0.04 11.55
C PRO A 79 -13.27 1.10 10.61
N CYS A 80 -13.90 0.64 9.51
CA CYS A 80 -14.77 1.46 8.66
C CYS A 80 -16.07 1.79 9.41
N SER A 81 -16.04 2.86 10.21
CA SER A 81 -17.13 3.26 11.09
C SER A 81 -18.22 4.03 10.34
N TYR A 82 -19.43 4.07 10.89
CA TYR A 82 -20.50 4.92 10.37
C TYR A 82 -20.05 6.39 10.31
N GLY A 83 -20.40 7.07 9.23
CA GLY A 83 -20.01 8.45 8.94
C GLY A 83 -18.56 8.62 8.46
N SER A 84 -17.86 7.56 8.07
CA SER A 84 -16.44 7.62 7.68
C SER A 84 -16.18 7.16 6.25
N TRP A 85 -15.04 7.63 5.71
CA TRP A 85 -14.49 7.19 4.44
C TRP A 85 -13.67 5.92 4.63
N CYS A 86 -13.88 4.96 3.74
CA CYS A 86 -13.33 3.61 3.83
C CYS A 86 -12.60 3.25 2.53
N PRO A 87 -11.28 3.55 2.46
CA PRO A 87 -10.43 3.14 1.36
C PRO A 87 -10.39 1.62 1.22
N TYR A 88 -10.26 1.14 -0.02
CA TYR A 88 -10.13 -0.28 -0.36
C TYR A 88 -9.02 -0.50 -1.37
N ALA A 89 -8.61 -1.76 -1.51
CA ALA A 89 -7.61 -2.19 -2.48
C ALA A 89 -8.28 -2.81 -3.72
N CYS A 90 -7.58 -2.71 -4.84
CA CYS A 90 -7.90 -3.40 -6.08
C CYS A 90 -6.80 -4.43 -6.39
N ALA A 91 -7.05 -5.32 -7.36
CA ALA A 91 -6.05 -6.29 -7.80
C ALA A 91 -4.76 -5.60 -8.31
N PRO A 92 -3.61 -6.31 -8.34
CA PRO A 92 -2.37 -5.79 -8.91
C PRO A 92 -2.59 -5.14 -10.29
N GLY A 93 -1.99 -3.96 -10.48
CA GLY A 93 -2.15 -3.17 -11.71
C GLY A 93 -3.38 -2.25 -11.74
N GLN A 94 -4.32 -2.38 -10.81
CA GLN A 94 -5.56 -1.59 -10.77
C GLN A 94 -5.54 -0.48 -9.71
N LEU A 95 -6.36 0.55 -9.92
CA LEU A 95 -6.54 1.70 -9.05
C LEU A 95 -7.98 1.73 -8.52
N SER A 96 -8.15 2.24 -7.30
CA SER A 96 -9.49 2.57 -6.76
C SER A 96 -10.10 3.72 -7.57
N GLY A 97 -11.35 3.58 -8.00
CA GLY A 97 -12.11 4.59 -8.74
C GLY A 97 -13.02 5.44 -7.88
N GLN A 98 -13.01 5.25 -6.55
CA GLN A 98 -13.94 5.89 -5.62
C GLN A 98 -13.20 6.67 -4.54
N TRP A 99 -13.67 7.90 -4.30
CA TRP A 99 -13.20 8.85 -3.30
C TRP A 99 -14.20 10.02 -3.25
N ASP A 100 -14.07 10.92 -2.29
CA ASP A 100 -14.88 12.15 -2.21
C ASP A 100 -14.68 13.04 -3.45
N PRO A 101 -15.71 13.26 -4.30
CA PRO A 101 -15.58 14.14 -5.46
C PRO A 101 -15.12 15.57 -5.12
N ASP A 102 -15.37 16.04 -3.90
CA ASP A 102 -14.93 17.35 -3.43
C ASP A 102 -13.45 17.37 -2.97
N ALA A 103 -12.84 16.20 -2.75
CA ALA A 103 -11.42 16.05 -2.44
C ALA A 103 -10.59 16.16 -3.73
N THR A 104 -10.30 17.39 -4.14
CA THR A 104 -9.60 17.70 -5.41
C THR A 104 -8.12 18.04 -5.23
N SER A 105 -7.62 18.03 -4.00
CA SER A 105 -6.24 18.42 -3.67
C SER A 105 -5.63 17.53 -2.59
N TYR A 106 -4.29 17.46 -2.59
CA TYR A 106 -3.53 16.81 -1.53
C TYR A 106 -3.46 17.69 -0.28
N THR A 107 -4.59 17.89 0.40
CA THR A 107 -4.66 18.64 1.65
C THR A 107 -5.43 17.87 2.71
N TYR A 108 -4.95 17.89 3.95
CA TYR A 108 -5.69 17.30 5.07
C TYR A 108 -6.89 18.18 5.43
N PRO A 109 -8.09 17.60 5.71
CA PRO A 109 -8.39 16.17 5.76
C PRO A 109 -8.83 15.57 4.42
N GLN A 110 -9.00 16.36 3.35
CA GLN A 110 -9.50 15.88 2.05
C GLN A 110 -8.69 14.71 1.48
N SER A 111 -7.36 14.70 1.66
CA SER A 111 -6.49 13.61 1.21
C SER A 111 -6.81 12.24 1.82
N GLN A 112 -7.58 12.21 2.92
CA GLN A 112 -7.98 11.01 3.63
C GLN A 112 -9.29 10.42 3.10
N TYR A 113 -10.03 11.15 2.26
CA TYR A 113 -11.41 10.81 1.88
C TYR A 113 -11.46 9.89 0.66
N GLY A 114 -10.80 8.74 0.75
CA GLY A 114 -10.78 7.73 -0.30
C GLY A 114 -11.80 6.61 -0.12
N GLY A 115 -12.04 5.88 -1.20
CA GLY A 115 -12.88 4.68 -1.23
C GLY A 115 -14.38 4.98 -1.14
N LEU A 116 -15.09 4.17 -0.37
CA LEU A 116 -16.54 4.27 -0.19
C LEU A 116 -16.87 5.07 1.07
N TYR A 117 -18.03 5.70 1.10
CA TYR A 117 -18.51 6.36 2.31
C TYR A 117 -19.46 5.43 3.06
N CYS A 118 -19.11 5.03 4.27
CA CYS A 118 -20.00 4.30 5.16
C CYS A 118 -20.91 5.33 5.83
N ASP A 119 -22.17 5.39 5.41
CA ASP A 119 -23.08 6.40 5.93
C ASP A 119 -23.48 6.13 7.38
N GLU A 120 -24.23 7.06 7.94
CA GLU A 120 -24.71 7.03 9.31
C GLU A 120 -25.69 5.88 9.63
N ASN A 121 -26.22 5.22 8.61
CA ASN A 121 -27.12 4.07 8.75
C ASN A 121 -26.37 2.74 8.55
N GLY A 122 -25.07 2.78 8.20
CA GLY A 122 -24.28 1.61 7.87
C GLY A 122 -24.43 1.14 6.43
N GLU A 123 -24.89 2.02 5.53
CA GLU A 123 -24.97 1.72 4.10
C GLU A 123 -23.75 2.30 3.38
N LEU A 124 -23.12 1.48 2.53
CA LEU A 124 -21.98 1.90 1.72
C LEU A 124 -22.45 2.71 0.52
N GLN A 125 -21.96 3.93 0.41
CA GLN A 125 -22.25 4.84 -0.70
C GLN A 125 -21.09 4.81 -1.70
N LYS A 126 -21.45 4.70 -2.99
CA LYS A 126 -20.54 4.82 -4.13
C LYS A 126 -20.45 6.29 -4.55
N PRO A 127 -19.38 7.03 -4.20
CA PRO A 127 -19.35 8.49 -4.36
C PRO A 127 -19.23 8.95 -5.80
N ASN A 128 -18.58 8.17 -6.67
CA ASN A 128 -18.45 8.47 -8.09
C ASN A 128 -19.19 7.41 -8.91
N PRO A 129 -20.48 7.64 -9.25
CA PRO A 129 -21.29 6.68 -10.00
C PRO A 129 -20.76 6.36 -11.40
N GLN A 130 -19.99 7.28 -12.00
CA GLN A 130 -19.47 7.16 -13.36
C GLN A 130 -18.18 6.34 -13.43
N ASN A 131 -17.49 6.15 -12.31
CA ASN A 131 -16.29 5.33 -12.24
C ASN A 131 -16.65 3.91 -11.81
N ASP A 132 -15.89 2.93 -12.27
CA ASP A 132 -15.89 1.60 -11.67
C ASP A 132 -15.31 1.64 -10.24
N TYR A 133 -15.49 0.57 -9.46
CA TYR A 133 -14.81 0.45 -8.17
C TYR A 133 -13.31 0.28 -8.39
N CYS A 134 -12.93 -0.69 -9.21
CA CYS A 134 -11.55 -0.91 -9.61
C CYS A 134 -11.42 -0.76 -11.12
N TYR A 135 -10.38 -0.05 -11.57
CA TYR A 135 -10.08 0.10 -12.98
C TYR A 135 -8.58 -0.04 -13.23
N ASP A 136 -8.22 -0.48 -14.44
CA ASP A 136 -6.83 -0.72 -14.80
C ASP A 136 -6.03 0.59 -14.80
N GLY A 137 -4.85 0.56 -14.19
CA GLY A 137 -3.85 1.60 -14.39
C GLY A 137 -3.30 1.58 -15.82
N LYS A 138 -2.30 2.41 -16.09
CA LYS A 138 -1.75 2.56 -17.45
C LYS A 138 -1.00 1.35 -17.97
N GLY A 139 -0.66 0.38 -17.12
CA GLY A 139 0.01 -0.86 -17.52
C GLY A 139 1.43 -0.67 -18.07
N THR A 140 2.09 0.44 -17.72
CA THR A 140 3.40 0.84 -18.25
C THR A 140 4.58 0.44 -17.37
N VAL A 141 4.33 -0.02 -16.14
CA VAL A 141 5.37 -0.49 -15.21
C VAL A 141 5.04 -1.87 -14.69
N VAL A 142 6.03 -2.76 -14.70
CA VAL A 142 5.97 -4.07 -14.05
C VAL A 142 7.02 -4.18 -12.95
N ALA A 143 6.70 -4.88 -11.87
CA ALA A 143 7.67 -5.37 -10.91
C ALA A 143 8.18 -6.72 -11.39
N LYS A 144 9.50 -6.88 -11.50
CA LYS A 144 10.16 -8.12 -11.91
C LYS A 144 10.98 -8.66 -10.76
N ASN A 145 10.81 -9.92 -10.41
CA ASN A 145 11.54 -10.55 -9.32
C ASN A 145 12.58 -11.55 -9.85
N SER A 146 13.83 -11.11 -9.89
CA SER A 146 14.99 -11.95 -10.20
C SER A 146 15.72 -12.43 -8.94
N ALA A 147 15.12 -12.28 -7.75
CA ALA A 147 15.76 -12.51 -6.45
C ALA A 147 15.48 -13.88 -5.81
N GLY A 148 14.74 -14.76 -6.50
CA GLY A 148 14.52 -16.17 -6.12
C GLY A 148 13.34 -16.40 -5.17
N SER A 149 13.23 -15.65 -4.08
CA SER A 149 12.07 -15.70 -3.16
C SER A 149 11.06 -14.62 -3.50
N GLY A 150 9.77 -14.84 -3.19
CA GLY A 150 8.70 -13.87 -3.46
C GLY A 150 8.93 -12.51 -2.79
N VAL A 151 8.45 -11.44 -3.42
CA VAL A 151 8.64 -10.04 -2.98
C VAL A 151 7.29 -9.34 -2.88
N ALA A 152 7.03 -8.70 -1.74
CA ALA A 152 5.85 -7.86 -1.53
C ALA A 152 6.16 -6.39 -1.86
N PHE A 153 5.50 -5.86 -2.89
CA PHE A 153 5.39 -4.43 -3.18
C PHE A 153 4.10 -3.91 -2.53
N CYS A 154 4.21 -2.96 -1.61
CA CYS A 154 3.08 -2.47 -0.84
C CYS A 154 2.80 -1.02 -1.20
N GLN A 155 1.72 -0.81 -1.95
CA GLN A 155 1.27 0.51 -2.37
C GLN A 155 0.67 1.29 -1.19
N THR A 156 0.98 2.58 -1.14
CA THR A 156 0.34 3.52 -0.21
C THR A 156 -1.12 3.74 -0.56
N VAL A 157 -1.99 3.74 0.46
CA VAL A 157 -3.41 4.06 0.28
C VAL A 157 -3.58 5.56 0.06
N LEU A 158 -3.91 5.94 -1.18
CA LEU A 158 -4.09 7.34 -1.57
C LEU A 158 -5.23 7.44 -2.62
N PRO A 159 -6.24 8.30 -2.43
CA PRO A 159 -6.58 9.00 -1.18
C PRO A 159 -6.86 8.03 -0.03
N GLY A 160 -6.46 8.39 1.18
CA GLY A 160 -6.57 7.56 2.37
C GLY A 160 -5.52 7.90 3.43
N ASN A 161 -5.26 6.97 4.33
CA ASN A 161 -4.35 7.15 5.47
C ASN A 161 -2.85 7.12 5.12
N GLU A 162 -2.50 6.97 3.84
CA GLU A 162 -1.13 6.94 3.33
C GLU A 162 -0.28 5.76 3.85
N GLU A 163 -0.89 4.78 4.51
CA GLU A 163 -0.20 3.55 4.91
C GLU A 163 0.06 2.63 3.72
N MET A 164 1.10 1.81 3.81
CA MET A 164 1.56 0.88 2.78
C MET A 164 0.82 -0.47 2.84
N LEU A 165 -0.46 -0.46 2.48
CA LEU A 165 -1.35 -1.61 2.73
C LEU A 165 -1.72 -2.40 1.48
N ILE A 166 -1.73 -1.79 0.29
CA ILE A 166 -2.27 -2.41 -0.92
C ILE A 166 -1.20 -3.31 -1.55
N PRO A 167 -1.37 -4.65 -1.57
CA PRO A 167 -0.29 -5.55 -1.94
C PRO A 167 -0.22 -5.83 -3.45
N THR A 168 1.00 -5.95 -3.95
CA THR A 168 1.34 -6.68 -5.18
C THR A 168 2.45 -7.66 -4.83
N PHE A 169 2.14 -8.95 -4.86
CA PHE A 169 3.10 -10.01 -4.56
C PHE A 169 3.69 -10.58 -5.84
N VAL A 170 5.02 -10.60 -5.94
CA VAL A 170 5.74 -11.06 -7.13
C VAL A 170 6.53 -12.31 -6.77
N ASP A 171 6.10 -13.46 -7.28
CA ASP A 171 6.80 -14.74 -7.10
C ASP A 171 8.24 -14.71 -7.65
N GLY A 172 9.07 -15.63 -7.16
CA GLY A 172 10.44 -15.78 -7.64
C GLY A 172 10.49 -16.12 -9.13
N GLY A 173 11.17 -15.28 -9.92
CA GLY A 173 11.31 -15.47 -11.37
C GLY A 173 10.10 -14.99 -12.18
N SER A 174 9.12 -14.33 -11.58
CA SER A 174 7.93 -13.81 -12.27
C SER A 174 7.93 -12.26 -12.37
N GLU A 175 6.90 -11.74 -13.03
CA GLU A 175 6.62 -10.32 -13.18
C GLU A 175 5.14 -10.06 -12.88
N GLU A 176 4.84 -8.93 -12.24
CA GLU A 176 3.46 -8.46 -12.01
C GLU A 176 3.32 -6.99 -12.42
N VAL A 177 2.13 -6.60 -12.89
CA VAL A 177 1.86 -5.20 -13.27
C VAL A 177 1.68 -4.36 -12.01
N LEU A 178 2.31 -3.19 -11.96
CA LEU A 178 2.10 -2.20 -10.90
C LEU A 178 0.98 -1.23 -11.28
N ALA A 179 0.23 -0.77 -10.28
CA ALA A 179 -0.83 0.22 -10.49
C ALA A 179 -0.23 1.60 -10.80
N VAL A 180 -0.19 1.97 -12.08
CA VAL A 180 0.34 3.26 -12.54
C VAL A 180 -0.81 4.20 -12.87
N PRO A 181 -1.02 5.30 -12.12
CA PRO A 181 -2.02 6.31 -12.45
C PRO A 181 -1.62 7.18 -13.63
N GLY A 182 -2.64 7.68 -14.35
CA GLY A 182 -2.50 8.84 -15.22
C GLY A 182 -2.85 10.14 -14.51
N THR A 183 -2.87 11.23 -15.27
CA THR A 183 -3.27 12.57 -14.81
C THR A 183 -4.72 12.63 -14.34
N GLU A 184 -5.57 11.72 -14.81
CA GLU A 184 -6.99 11.63 -14.42
C GLU A 184 -7.21 11.04 -13.02
N TYR A 185 -6.18 10.40 -12.44
CA TYR A 185 -6.29 9.86 -11.10
C TYR A 185 -6.34 10.98 -10.07
N TRP A 186 -6.90 10.67 -8.89
CA TRP A 186 -7.13 11.60 -7.80
C TRP A 186 -6.01 12.63 -7.61
N ALA A 187 -6.37 13.92 -7.75
CA ALA A 187 -5.47 15.08 -7.64
C ALA A 187 -4.19 15.03 -8.53
N GLY A 188 -4.20 14.26 -9.62
CA GLY A 188 -3.04 14.05 -10.50
C GLY A 188 -1.87 13.36 -9.81
N THR A 189 -2.15 12.55 -8.79
CA THR A 189 -1.12 11.93 -7.94
C THR A 189 -0.44 10.74 -8.60
N ALA A 190 0.72 10.38 -8.06
CA ALA A 190 1.47 9.19 -8.43
C ALA A 190 1.21 8.04 -7.45
N SER A 191 1.42 6.82 -7.93
CA SER A 191 1.52 5.65 -7.06
C SER A 191 2.85 5.69 -6.29
N HIS A 192 2.86 5.16 -5.07
CA HIS A 192 4.04 4.97 -4.25
C HIS A 192 4.00 3.56 -3.66
N PHE A 193 5.13 2.86 -3.69
CA PHE A 193 5.28 1.48 -3.21
C PHE A 193 6.46 1.37 -2.25
N TYR A 194 6.29 0.59 -1.19
CA TYR A 194 7.37 0.08 -0.34
C TYR A 194 7.78 -1.30 -0.86
N ILE A 195 9.09 -1.54 -1.03
CA ILE A 195 9.62 -2.79 -1.60
C ILE A 195 10.28 -3.58 -0.48
N ASN A 196 9.61 -4.63 -0.02
CA ASN A 196 10.12 -5.49 1.05
C ASN A 196 11.23 -6.43 0.54
N ALA A 197 12.02 -6.97 1.46
CA ALA A 197 13.06 -7.93 1.12
C ALA A 197 12.48 -9.23 0.55
N PRO A 198 13.16 -9.89 -0.42
CA PRO A 198 12.78 -11.21 -0.90
C PRO A 198 12.58 -12.21 0.25
N GLY A 199 11.47 -12.93 0.25
CA GLY A 199 11.04 -13.82 1.32
C GLY A 199 10.05 -13.21 2.33
N THR A 200 9.74 -11.92 2.22
CA THR A 200 8.70 -11.27 3.04
C THR A 200 7.32 -11.51 2.41
N SER A 201 6.37 -12.07 3.18
CA SER A 201 5.00 -12.26 2.73
C SER A 201 4.21 -10.95 2.67
N VAL A 202 3.01 -10.97 2.08
CA VAL A 202 2.10 -9.82 2.09
C VAL A 202 1.67 -9.45 3.51
N GLU A 203 1.36 -10.45 4.34
CA GLU A 203 0.89 -10.25 5.72
C GLU A 203 1.98 -9.63 6.62
N ASP A 204 3.24 -9.83 6.27
CA ASP A 204 4.38 -9.28 6.99
C ASP A 204 4.90 -7.97 6.40
N GLY A 205 4.83 -7.82 5.08
CA GLY A 205 5.38 -6.69 4.36
C GLY A 205 4.41 -5.53 4.12
N CYS A 206 3.10 -5.78 3.97
CA CYS A 206 2.11 -4.75 3.68
C CYS A 206 1.32 -4.38 4.94
N LYS A 207 2.07 -3.96 5.96
CA LYS A 207 1.58 -3.50 7.26
C LYS A 207 2.58 -2.52 7.87
N TRP A 208 2.16 -1.84 8.93
CA TRP A 208 3.12 -1.16 9.79
C TRP A 208 4.03 -2.17 10.48
N GLY A 209 5.34 -2.01 10.33
CA GLY A 209 6.35 -2.92 10.84
C GLY A 209 6.69 -2.66 12.31
N SER A 210 7.67 -3.40 12.81
CA SER A 210 8.23 -3.20 14.15
C SER A 210 9.75 -3.15 14.08
N SER A 211 10.41 -2.75 15.18
CA SER A 211 11.87 -2.70 15.26
C SER A 211 12.56 -4.07 15.24
N SER A 212 11.82 -5.17 15.02
CA SER A 212 12.39 -6.53 14.91
C SER A 212 12.96 -6.85 13.52
N SER A 213 12.43 -6.24 12.46
CA SER A 213 12.82 -6.52 11.07
C SER A 213 12.56 -5.32 10.13
N PRO A 214 13.37 -5.13 9.08
CA PRO A 214 13.23 -4.04 8.11
C PRO A 214 12.14 -4.33 7.07
N GLN A 215 10.88 -4.33 7.50
CA GLN A 215 9.71 -4.62 6.66
C GLN A 215 8.59 -3.60 6.89
N GLY A 216 7.61 -3.54 5.99
CA GLY A 216 6.52 -2.56 6.09
C GLY A 216 7.03 -1.15 5.85
N ASN A 217 6.65 -0.23 6.74
CA ASN A 217 7.17 1.13 6.75
C ASN A 217 8.71 1.20 6.91
N TRP A 218 9.35 0.13 7.39
CA TRP A 218 10.81 0.01 7.51
C TRP A 218 11.45 -0.73 6.33
N ALA A 219 10.72 -1.00 5.24
CA ALA A 219 11.33 -1.52 4.03
C ALA A 219 12.43 -0.56 3.52
N PRO A 220 13.57 -1.05 3.03
CA PRO A 220 14.70 -0.18 2.70
C PRO A 220 14.47 0.70 1.48
N TYR A 221 13.65 0.22 0.53
CA TYR A 221 13.46 0.88 -0.75
C TYR A 221 12.00 1.23 -1.01
N VAL A 222 11.82 2.32 -1.75
CA VAL A 222 10.54 2.78 -2.25
C VAL A 222 10.60 2.97 -3.76
N ALA A 223 9.44 2.84 -4.39
CA ALA A 223 9.23 3.19 -5.79
C ALA A 223 8.03 4.11 -5.94
N GLY A 224 7.96 4.81 -7.06
CA GLY A 224 6.75 5.52 -7.44
C GLY A 224 6.62 5.68 -8.95
N ALA A 225 5.39 5.75 -9.45
CA ALA A 225 5.15 5.88 -10.87
C ALA A 225 3.86 6.65 -11.20
N ASN A 226 3.91 7.40 -12.30
CA ASN A 226 2.74 8.03 -12.94
C ASN A 226 3.02 8.24 -14.44
N MET A 227 1.95 8.36 -15.23
CA MET A 227 2.02 8.70 -16.65
C MET A 227 1.38 10.07 -16.93
N ASP A 228 2.06 10.89 -17.73
CA ASP A 228 1.48 12.16 -18.22
C ASP A 228 0.61 11.97 -19.48
N ASP A 229 -0.07 13.03 -19.90
CA ASP A 229 -0.93 13.04 -21.09
C ASP A 229 -0.14 12.84 -22.40
N SER A 230 1.17 13.07 -22.38
CA SER A 230 2.08 12.79 -23.49
C SER A 230 2.53 11.32 -23.52
N LYS A 231 1.97 10.47 -22.65
CA LYS A 231 2.31 9.06 -22.48
C LYS A 231 3.74 8.82 -22.02
N ASN A 232 4.38 9.80 -21.39
CA ASN A 232 5.64 9.55 -20.69
C ASN A 232 5.32 8.99 -19.31
N THR A 233 5.88 7.83 -19.00
CA THR A 233 5.82 7.25 -17.65
C THR A 233 7.08 7.62 -16.90
N TYR A 234 6.93 8.27 -15.75
CA TYR A 234 8.02 8.58 -14.82
C TYR A 234 8.08 7.46 -13.79
N VAL A 235 9.21 6.78 -13.68
CA VAL A 235 9.43 5.69 -12.74
C VAL A 235 10.58 6.08 -11.82
N LYS A 236 10.29 6.15 -10.53
CA LYS A 236 11.25 6.46 -9.48
C LYS A 236 11.55 5.21 -8.68
N ILE A 237 12.82 5.01 -8.36
CA ILE A 237 13.25 4.14 -7.26
C ILE A 237 14.16 4.94 -6.32
N GLY A 238 14.16 4.61 -5.05
CA GLY A 238 15.01 5.30 -4.07
C GLY A 238 15.03 4.63 -2.71
N TRP A 239 15.86 5.19 -1.84
CA TRP A 239 15.86 4.84 -0.43
C TRP A 239 14.62 5.36 0.27
N ASN A 240 14.01 4.51 1.07
CA ASN A 240 12.92 4.89 1.95
C ASN A 240 13.45 5.88 3.00
N PRO A 241 12.93 7.11 3.10
CA PRO A 241 13.37 8.05 4.12
C PRO A 241 13.22 7.51 5.54
N VAL A 242 12.16 6.74 5.82
CA VAL A 242 11.94 6.13 7.16
C VAL A 242 13.05 5.15 7.52
N TYR A 243 13.63 4.46 6.53
CA TYR A 243 14.78 3.58 6.75
C TYR A 243 16.03 4.35 7.19
N LEU A 244 16.14 5.61 6.79
CA LEU A 244 17.31 6.47 7.03
C LEU A 244 17.20 7.30 8.31
N GLU A 245 16.02 7.31 8.95
CA GLU A 245 15.79 8.06 10.17
C GLU A 245 16.62 7.52 11.35
N ASP A 246 16.91 8.38 12.32
CA ASP A 246 17.60 7.98 13.56
C ASP A 246 16.79 6.99 14.40
N SER A 247 15.47 6.99 14.25
CA SER A 247 14.53 6.05 14.87
C SER A 247 14.67 4.63 14.31
N CYS A 248 15.28 4.47 13.12
CA CYS A 248 15.45 3.20 12.44
C CYS A 248 16.62 2.40 13.00
N PRO A 249 16.38 1.21 13.59
CA PRO A 249 17.47 0.37 14.06
C PRO A 249 18.32 -0.19 12.90
N PHE A 250 17.77 -0.20 11.68
CA PHE A 250 18.38 -0.79 10.49
C PHE A 250 19.09 0.23 9.60
N LYS A 251 19.13 1.52 9.97
CA LYS A 251 19.56 2.61 9.06
C LYS A 251 20.96 2.48 8.50
N ASN A 252 21.83 1.70 9.14
CA ASN A 252 23.20 1.48 8.70
C ASN A 252 23.40 0.10 8.04
N ASP A 253 22.35 -0.71 7.98
CA ASP A 253 22.39 -2.05 7.41
C ASP A 253 22.17 -1.97 5.90
N MET A 254 23.11 -2.49 5.13
CA MET A 254 22.93 -2.64 3.69
C MET A 254 22.05 -3.86 3.41
N PRO A 255 20.93 -3.71 2.68
CA PRO A 255 20.08 -4.84 2.30
C PRO A 255 20.84 -5.90 1.49
N SER A 256 20.41 -7.17 1.56
CA SER A 256 21.02 -8.25 0.77
C SER A 256 20.52 -8.32 -0.67
N PHE A 257 19.63 -7.42 -1.06
CA PHE A 257 19.01 -7.36 -2.38
C PHE A 257 19.09 -5.93 -2.92
N GLY A 258 19.15 -5.78 -4.23
CA GLY A 258 19.13 -4.50 -4.91
C GLY A 258 17.89 -4.34 -5.79
N ILE A 259 17.70 -3.13 -6.27
CA ILE A 259 16.64 -2.79 -7.22
C ILE A 259 17.19 -1.95 -8.37
N ARG A 260 16.66 -2.13 -9.58
CA ARG A 260 17.02 -1.32 -10.75
C ARG A 260 15.81 -1.09 -11.64
N ILE A 261 15.87 -0.02 -12.43
CA ILE A 261 14.93 0.18 -13.52
C ILE A 261 15.56 -0.35 -14.81
N ALA A 262 14.82 -1.19 -15.52
CA ALA A 262 15.12 -1.63 -16.88
C ALA A 262 13.98 -1.25 -17.81
N CYS A 263 14.22 -1.22 -19.11
CA CYS A 263 13.19 -0.97 -20.12
C CYS A 263 13.23 -2.03 -21.21
N ASP A 264 12.06 -2.34 -21.78
CA ASP A 264 11.99 -3.26 -22.93
C ASP A 264 12.74 -2.72 -24.15
N ASP A 265 12.73 -1.38 -24.31
CA ASP A 265 13.55 -0.64 -25.27
C ASP A 265 14.27 0.51 -24.56
N GLU A 266 15.56 0.33 -24.29
CA GLU A 266 16.40 1.34 -23.61
C GLU A 266 16.47 2.67 -24.38
N SER A 267 16.30 2.67 -25.72
CA SER A 267 16.32 3.92 -26.51
C SER A 267 15.12 4.83 -26.22
N GLN A 268 14.04 4.25 -25.67
CA GLN A 268 12.85 4.98 -25.24
C GLN A 268 12.93 5.42 -23.78
N CYS A 269 13.99 5.06 -23.06
CA CYS A 269 14.15 5.40 -21.65
C CYS A 269 15.26 6.42 -21.42
N LEU A 270 14.90 7.53 -20.79
CA LEU A 270 15.84 8.56 -20.34
C LEU A 270 16.13 8.39 -18.86
N GLY A 271 17.38 8.59 -18.43
CA GLY A 271 17.79 8.50 -17.02
C GLY A 271 18.38 7.15 -16.58
N LEU A 272 18.57 6.21 -17.52
CA LEU A 272 19.34 4.99 -17.25
C LEU A 272 20.86 5.27 -17.20
N PRO A 273 21.64 4.53 -16.38
CA PRO A 273 21.23 3.46 -15.48
C PRO A 273 20.71 3.97 -14.13
N CYS A 274 19.54 3.52 -13.68
CA CYS A 274 18.98 3.87 -12.38
C CYS A 274 18.89 2.61 -11.50
N GLU A 275 19.84 2.46 -10.57
CA GLU A 275 20.09 1.23 -9.79
C GLU A 275 20.55 1.54 -8.35
N ILE A 276 20.05 0.73 -7.42
CA ILE A 276 20.58 0.54 -6.06
C ILE A 276 21.11 -0.89 -5.96
N ASP A 277 22.44 -1.06 -5.99
CA ASP A 277 23.15 -2.34 -5.93
C ASP A 277 24.00 -2.44 -4.65
N PRO A 278 23.60 -3.30 -3.69
CA PRO A 278 24.37 -3.54 -2.47
C PRO A 278 25.80 -4.04 -2.64
N ALA A 279 26.16 -4.55 -3.81
CA ALA A 279 27.54 -4.95 -4.10
C ALA A 279 28.43 -3.76 -4.51
N LYS A 280 27.83 -2.65 -4.95
CA LYS A 280 28.55 -1.49 -5.52
C LYS A 280 28.42 -0.22 -4.69
N GLN A 281 27.37 -0.10 -3.89
CA GLN A 281 26.97 1.13 -3.23
C GLN A 281 26.85 0.96 -1.72
N SER A 282 26.99 2.07 -1.00
CA SER A 282 26.70 2.17 0.42
C SER A 282 25.22 2.48 0.67
N VAL A 283 24.81 2.45 1.94
CA VAL A 283 23.47 2.92 2.33
C VAL A 283 23.28 4.38 1.87
N ASN A 284 22.09 4.65 1.36
CA ASN A 284 21.69 5.95 0.81
C ASN A 284 22.48 6.39 -0.43
N GLU A 285 22.95 5.47 -1.26
CA GLU A 285 23.53 5.75 -2.58
C GLU A 285 22.68 5.15 -3.72
N VAL A 286 22.77 5.75 -4.90
CA VAL A 286 22.04 5.32 -6.12
C VAL A 286 22.84 5.69 -7.37
N SER A 287 22.71 4.93 -8.46
CA SER A 287 23.34 5.24 -9.76
C SER A 287 22.42 6.13 -10.61
N GLY A 288 22.97 6.73 -11.68
CA GLY A 288 22.14 7.37 -12.71
C GLY A 288 21.75 8.82 -12.45
N GLY A 289 22.64 9.61 -11.84
CA GLY A 289 22.35 11.02 -11.55
C GLY A 289 21.41 11.19 -10.34
N GLY A 290 21.70 10.46 -9.27
CA GLY A 290 20.95 10.49 -8.02
C GLY A 290 20.67 11.91 -7.51
N SER A 291 19.47 12.11 -6.97
CA SER A 291 19.06 13.36 -6.32
C SER A 291 18.56 13.07 -4.90
N ALA A 292 18.71 14.04 -4.01
CA ALA A 292 18.15 13.96 -2.66
C ALA A 292 16.64 14.24 -2.68
N GLY A 293 15.86 13.31 -2.13
CA GLY A 293 14.42 13.44 -1.97
C GLY A 293 14.02 13.84 -0.56
N ALA A 294 12.75 13.57 -0.22
CA ALA A 294 12.25 13.68 1.15
C ALA A 294 13.14 12.90 2.12
N GLY A 295 13.36 13.43 3.33
CA GLY A 295 14.20 12.79 4.35
C GLY A 295 15.65 12.55 3.93
N ASN A 296 16.16 13.26 2.90
CA ASN A 296 17.49 13.07 2.30
C ASN A 296 17.72 11.68 1.64
N GLY A 297 16.65 10.91 1.40
CA GLY A 297 16.73 9.65 0.68
C GLY A 297 17.15 9.87 -0.77
N GLN A 298 18.24 9.26 -1.20
CA GLN A 298 18.70 9.31 -2.57
C GLN A 298 17.77 8.50 -3.47
N PHE A 299 17.46 9.05 -4.64
CA PHE A 299 16.62 8.42 -5.64
C PHE A 299 17.13 8.72 -7.04
N CYS A 300 16.71 7.91 -8.01
CA CYS A 300 16.86 8.18 -9.43
C CYS A 300 15.51 8.00 -10.13
N VAL A 301 15.38 8.59 -11.31
CA VAL A 301 14.13 8.57 -12.11
C VAL A 301 14.47 8.18 -13.54
N VAL A 302 13.66 7.28 -14.09
CA VAL A 302 13.65 6.95 -15.51
C VAL A 302 12.35 7.45 -16.12
N THR A 303 12.44 8.06 -17.29
CA THR A 303 11.29 8.43 -18.11
C THR A 303 11.18 7.46 -19.28
N ALA A 304 10.18 6.59 -19.26
CA ALA A 304 9.81 5.74 -20.39
C ALA A 304 8.87 6.52 -21.31
N LYS A 305 9.35 6.89 -22.50
CA LYS A 305 8.64 7.78 -23.43
C LYS A 305 7.56 7.05 -24.22
N ASN A 306 6.54 7.78 -24.65
CA ASN A 306 5.57 7.34 -25.67
C ASN A 306 4.87 6.01 -25.36
N GLY A 307 4.62 5.70 -24.08
CA GLY A 307 4.00 4.44 -23.64
C GLY A 307 4.95 3.23 -23.64
N ALA A 308 6.26 3.45 -23.75
CA ALA A 308 7.24 2.40 -23.53
C ALA A 308 7.11 1.80 -22.11
N LYS A 309 7.43 0.51 -21.98
CA LYS A 309 7.34 -0.20 -20.72
C LYS A 309 8.66 -0.17 -19.96
N ALA A 310 8.55 0.06 -18.66
CA ALA A 310 9.64 -0.04 -17.71
C ALA A 310 9.40 -1.19 -16.73
N LYS A 311 10.48 -1.72 -16.18
CA LYS A 311 10.47 -2.77 -15.17
C LYS A 311 11.25 -2.29 -13.96
N ILE A 312 10.69 -2.47 -12.77
CA ILE A 312 11.44 -2.39 -11.51
C ILE A 312 11.89 -3.81 -11.19
N GLU A 313 13.16 -4.11 -11.46
CA GLU A 313 13.75 -5.42 -11.20
C GLU A 313 14.33 -5.47 -9.79
N VAL A 314 13.93 -6.48 -9.02
CA VAL A 314 14.50 -6.86 -7.73
C VAL A 314 15.50 -8.00 -7.94
N PHE A 315 16.71 -7.89 -7.40
CA PHE A 315 17.76 -8.90 -7.58
C PHE A 315 18.55 -9.15 -6.28
N GLN A 316 19.13 -10.34 -6.14
CA GLN A 316 20.02 -10.64 -5.01
C GLN A 316 21.39 -9.99 -5.20
N SER A 317 21.99 -9.50 -4.10
CA SER A 317 23.39 -9.06 -4.13
C SER A 317 24.33 -10.27 -4.12
N GLU A 318 25.24 -10.34 -5.10
CA GLU A 318 26.17 -11.46 -5.27
C GLU A 318 27.12 -11.66 -4.07
N SER A 319 27.28 -10.66 -3.21
CA SER A 319 28.16 -10.69 -2.05
C SER A 319 27.67 -11.63 -0.92
N LYS A 320 26.39 -12.01 -0.88
CA LYS A 320 25.82 -12.94 0.12
C LYS A 320 25.30 -14.26 -0.43
N ALA A 321 25.06 -14.40 -1.73
CA ALA A 321 24.64 -15.66 -2.36
C ALA A 321 25.62 -16.83 -2.11
N LYS A 322 26.90 -16.54 -1.84
CA LYS A 322 27.91 -17.56 -1.53
C LYS A 322 27.88 -18.13 -0.10
N ARG A 323 27.10 -17.58 0.84
CA ARG A 323 27.07 -18.09 2.23
C ARG A 323 26.07 -19.21 2.50
N ASP A 324 25.04 -19.36 1.67
CA ASP A 324 23.96 -20.32 1.94
C ASP A 324 24.07 -21.64 1.16
N VAL A 325 25.09 -21.80 0.31
CA VAL A 325 25.40 -23.08 -0.33
C VAL A 325 26.30 -23.92 0.59
N SER A 326 25.86 -24.15 1.83
CA SER A 326 26.45 -25.16 2.69
C SER A 326 25.57 -26.42 2.64
N HIS A 327 26.20 -27.52 2.27
CA HIS A 327 25.58 -28.80 1.89
C HIS A 327 24.60 -29.36 2.93
N HIS A 328 23.29 -29.23 2.69
CA HIS A 328 22.35 -30.26 3.13
C HIS A 328 22.45 -31.46 2.19
N ARG A 329 23.40 -32.35 2.48
CA ARG A 329 23.36 -33.73 1.98
C ARG A 329 22.07 -34.39 2.48
N HIS A 330 21.08 -34.51 1.61
CA HIS A 330 19.96 -35.41 1.84
C HIS A 330 20.47 -36.86 1.86
N ASN A 331 20.33 -37.50 3.02
CA ASN A 331 20.52 -38.93 3.21
C ASN A 331 19.20 -39.62 2.81
N PRO A 332 19.14 -40.50 1.80
CA PRO A 332 17.90 -41.18 1.44
C PRO A 332 17.81 -42.49 2.23
N ALA A 333 17.02 -42.50 3.30
CA ALA A 333 16.64 -43.75 3.95
C ALA A 333 15.22 -43.67 4.53
N SER A 334 14.37 -44.58 4.04
CA SER A 334 13.14 -45.10 4.65
C SER A 334 11.93 -44.13 4.69
N THR A 335 10.70 -44.45 4.30
CA THR A 335 10.05 -45.75 4.09
C THR A 335 8.84 -45.51 3.16
N ARG A 336 8.66 -46.35 2.15
CA ARG A 336 7.53 -46.32 1.21
C ARG A 336 6.43 -47.19 1.81
N THR A 337 5.33 -46.60 2.29
CA THR A 337 4.16 -47.35 2.75
C THR A 337 3.32 -47.76 1.55
N THR A 338 3.35 -49.04 1.21
CA THR A 338 2.55 -49.68 0.16
C THR A 338 1.12 -49.88 0.68
N ILE A 339 0.13 -49.25 0.06
CA ILE A 339 -1.29 -49.56 0.27
C ILE A 339 -1.67 -50.68 -0.70
N ALA A 340 -1.79 -51.91 -0.18
CA ALA A 340 -2.41 -53.02 -0.90
C ALA A 340 -3.94 -52.96 -0.67
N LYS A 341 -4.71 -52.79 -1.75
CA LYS A 341 -6.17 -52.98 -1.72
C LYS A 341 -6.47 -54.33 -2.35
N VAL A 342 -6.90 -55.26 -1.50
CA VAL A 342 -7.33 -56.61 -1.85
C VAL A 342 -8.71 -56.52 -2.52
N MET A 343 -8.85 -57.13 -3.70
CA MET A 343 -10.14 -57.51 -4.27
C MET A 343 -10.48 -58.93 -3.80
N THR A 344 -11.73 -59.18 -3.43
CA THR A 344 -12.32 -60.53 -3.48
C THR A 344 -13.84 -60.47 -3.47
N ALA A 345 -14.41 -61.25 -4.38
CA ALA A 345 -15.81 -61.65 -4.60
C ALA A 345 -16.84 -60.53 -4.86
#